data_AF-A0A849EKU6-F1
#
_entry.id   AF-A0A849EKU6-F1
#
_cell.length_a   1.000
_cell.length_b   1.000
_cell.length_c   1.000
_cell.angle_alpha   90.00
_cell.angle_beta   90.00
_cell.angle_gamma   90.00
#
_symmetry.space_group_name_H-M   'P 1'
#
loop_
_entity.id
_entity.type
_entity.pdbx_description
1 polymer ?
#
loop_
_entity_poly.entity_id
_entity_poly.type
_entity_poly.pdbx_seq_one_letter_code
_entity_poly.pdbx_strand_id
1 'polypeptide(L)'
;QEHYVKVSKGFTLLWGIIAICIACVADLFDNLIQLVNIIGSIFYGNVLGIFLLAFFFKFAKGNAVFVAAVITQIIVIVGYKLEWMSYLWLNAFGCTLVILFALILEAFDRMLKNPRLET
;
A
#
# COMPACT_ATOMS: atom_id res chain seq x y z
N GLN A 1 27.80 -15.31 -1.08
CA GLN A 1 27.39 -14.49 -2.26
C GLN A 1 26.76 -15.35 -3.35
N GLU A 2 27.36 -16.48 -3.74
CA GLU A 2 26.79 -17.41 -4.73
C GLU A 2 25.38 -17.91 -4.38
N HIS A 3 25.08 -18.13 -3.10
CA HIS A 3 23.75 -18.53 -2.63
C HIS A 3 22.67 -17.48 -2.94
N TYR A 4 22.90 -16.20 -2.63
CA TYR A 4 21.97 -15.10 -2.94
C TYR A 4 21.73 -14.95 -4.46
N VAL A 5 22.77 -15.15 -5.26
CA VAL A 5 22.67 -15.09 -6.73
C VAL A 5 21.85 -16.28 -7.27
N LYS A 6 22.05 -17.49 -6.74
CA LYS A 6 21.23 -18.67 -7.11
C LYS A 6 19.75 -18.47 -6.73
N VAL A 7 19.47 -17.93 -5.54
CA VAL A 7 18.10 -17.63 -5.09
C VAL A 7 17.47 -16.54 -5.95
N SER A 8 18.21 -15.46 -6.24
CA SER A 8 17.73 -14.38 -7.11
C SER A 8 17.41 -14.88 -8.53
N LYS A 9 18.26 -15.73 -9.12
CA LYS A 9 17.99 -16.36 -10.42
C LYS A 9 16.74 -17.24 -10.39
N GLY A 10 16.55 -18.02 -9.32
CA GLY A 10 15.33 -18.81 -9.10
C GLY A 10 14.08 -17.95 -8.99
N PHE A 11 14.15 -16.83 -8.26
CA PHE A 11 13.05 -15.86 -8.15
C PHE A 11 12.73 -15.21 -9.50
N THR A 12 13.75 -14.81 -10.27
CA THR A 12 13.57 -14.27 -11.63
C THR A 12 12.90 -15.29 -12.55
N LEU A 13 13.30 -16.57 -12.49
CA LEU A 13 12.66 -17.63 -13.28
C LEU A 13 11.20 -17.83 -12.88
N LEU A 14 10.92 -17.90 -11.57
CA LEU A 14 9.54 -17.99 -11.06
C LEU A 14 8.70 -16.80 -11.54
N TRP A 15 9.26 -15.60 -11.52
CA TRP A 15 8.56 -14.40 -11.93
C TRP A 15 8.30 -14.36 -13.43
N GLY A 16 9.24 -14.86 -14.24
CA GLY A 16 9.04 -15.09 -15.67
C GLY A 16 7.93 -16.11 -15.97
N ILE A 17 7.88 -17.22 -15.23
CA ILE A 17 6.82 -18.23 -15.37
C ILE A 17 5.46 -17.61 -15.05
N ILE A 18 5.33 -16.87 -13.95
CA ILE A 18 4.08 -16.21 -13.58
C ILE A 18 3.65 -15.19 -14.65
N ALA A 19 4.59 -14.42 -15.20
CA ALA A 19 4.30 -13.48 -16.28
C ALA A 19 3.77 -14.17 -17.54
N ILE A 20 4.36 -15.31 -17.94
CA ILE A 20 3.89 -16.11 -19.08
C ILE A 20 2.48 -16.66 -18.79
N CYS A 21 2.24 -17.21 -17.60
CA CYS A 21 0.92 -17.69 -17.21
C CYS A 21 -0.15 -16.60 -17.27
N ILE A 22 0.14 -15.40 -16.75
CA ILE A 22 -0.77 -14.25 -16.82
C ILE A 22 -1.01 -13.85 -18.29
N ALA A 23 0.03 -13.82 -19.12
CA ALA A 23 -0.10 -13.51 -20.54
C ALA A 23 -1.02 -14.50 -21.29
N CYS A 24 -1.02 -15.78 -20.90
CA CYS A 24 -1.94 -16.77 -21.46
C CYS A 24 -3.40 -16.58 -21.04
N VAL A 25 -3.68 -15.95 -19.89
CA VAL A 25 -5.05 -15.70 -19.37
C VAL A 25 -5.53 -14.28 -19.71
N ALA A 26 -4.60 -13.38 -20.06
CA ALA A 26 -4.84 -11.97 -20.35
C ALA A 26 -5.89 -11.71 -21.45
N ASP A 27 -6.05 -12.64 -22.40
CA ASP A 27 -7.02 -12.57 -23.50
C ASP A 27 -8.48 -12.53 -23.03
N LEU A 28 -8.76 -12.99 -21.80
CA LEU A 28 -10.10 -13.00 -21.22
C LEU A 28 -10.59 -11.61 -20.75
N PHE A 29 -9.71 -10.60 -20.75
CA PHE A 29 -10.03 -9.26 -20.27
C PHE A 29 -10.20 -8.29 -21.45
N ASP A 30 -11.39 -7.67 -21.55
CA ASP A 30 -11.73 -6.74 -22.65
C ASP A 30 -10.76 -5.55 -22.77
N ASN A 31 -10.17 -5.10 -21.66
CA ASN A 31 -9.20 -4.01 -21.68
C ASN A 31 -8.11 -4.19 -20.61
N LEU A 32 -6.92 -4.63 -21.06
CA LEU A 32 -5.76 -4.85 -20.20
C LEU A 32 -5.31 -3.59 -19.45
N ILE A 33 -5.41 -2.42 -20.09
CA ILE A 33 -5.05 -1.14 -19.47
C ILE A 33 -6.02 -0.85 -18.32
N GLN A 34 -7.32 -1.09 -18.51
CA GLN A 34 -8.32 -0.95 -17.45
C GLN A 34 -8.05 -1.90 -16.28
N LEU A 35 -7.74 -3.17 -16.56
CA LEU A 35 -7.42 -4.15 -15.52
C LEU A 35 -6.22 -3.71 -14.68
N VAL A 36 -5.12 -3.31 -15.33
CA VAL A 36 -3.92 -2.82 -14.63
C VAL A 36 -4.24 -1.58 -13.82
N ASN A 37 -5.10 -0.69 -14.31
CA ASN A 37 -5.48 0.51 -13.60
C ASN A 37 -6.39 0.23 -12.39
N ILE A 38 -7.27 -0.77 -12.47
CA ILE A 38 -8.06 -1.24 -11.32
C ILE A 38 -7.13 -1.81 -10.24
N ILE A 39 -6.24 -2.73 -10.61
CA ILE A 39 -5.28 -3.34 -9.67
C ILE A 39 -4.39 -2.25 -9.07
N GLY A 40 -3.83 -1.38 -9.91
CA GLY A 40 -3.05 -0.23 -9.48
C GLY A 40 -3.81 0.61 -8.48
N SER A 41 -5.08 0.91 -8.76
CA SER A 41 -5.86 1.79 -7.88
C SER A 41 -6.18 1.23 -6.50
N ILE A 42 -6.22 -0.10 -6.35
CA ILE A 42 -6.45 -0.78 -5.06
C ILE A 42 -5.21 -0.71 -4.16
N PHE A 43 -4.01 -0.65 -4.73
CA PHE A 43 -2.75 -0.71 -3.97
C PHE A 43 -1.96 0.60 -3.96
N TYR A 44 -1.94 1.34 -5.08
CA TYR A 44 -1.06 2.49 -5.27
C TYR A 44 -1.44 3.67 -4.39
N GLY A 45 -2.73 3.90 -4.13
CA GLY A 45 -3.15 4.93 -3.19
C GLY A 45 -2.48 4.79 -1.82
N ASN A 46 -2.45 3.57 -1.28
CA ASN A 46 -1.82 3.27 0.00
C ASN A 46 -0.30 3.50 -0.04
N VAL A 47 0.38 2.95 -1.06
CA VAL A 47 1.84 3.10 -1.23
C VAL A 47 2.24 4.56 -1.43
N LEU A 48 1.49 5.31 -2.23
CA LEU A 48 1.70 6.74 -2.44
C LEU A 48 1.55 7.53 -1.14
N GLY A 49 0.54 7.22 -0.31
CA GLY A 49 0.35 7.85 0.99
C GLY A 49 1.53 7.62 1.94
N ILE A 50 2.04 6.40 2.01
CA ILE A 50 3.25 6.06 2.80
C ILE A 50 4.46 6.82 2.28
N PHE A 51 4.63 6.89 0.97
CA PHE A 51 5.71 7.63 0.33
C PHE A 51 5.63 9.12 0.72
N LEU A 52 4.47 9.75 0.58
CA LEU A 52 4.27 11.15 0.96
C LEU A 52 4.54 11.40 2.44
N LEU A 53 4.13 10.50 3.33
CA LEU A 53 4.48 10.58 4.77
C LEU A 53 5.99 10.58 4.98
N ALA A 54 6.72 9.69 4.30
CA ALA A 54 8.17 9.61 4.42
C ALA A 54 8.89 10.88 3.94
N PHE A 55 8.37 11.56 2.91
CA PHE A 55 8.96 12.79 2.36
C PHE A 55 8.61 14.05 3.17
N PHE A 56 7.32 14.25 3.46
CA PHE A 56 6.83 15.50 4.04
C PHE A 56 6.74 15.49 5.56
N PHE A 57 6.59 14.31 6.18
CA PHE A 57 6.33 14.18 7.62
C PHE A 57 7.47 13.43 8.32
N LYS A 58 8.62 14.10 8.49
CA LYS A 58 9.83 13.58 9.18
C LYS A 58 9.61 13.08 10.61
N PHE A 59 8.44 13.38 11.17
CA PHE A 59 8.04 13.09 12.54
C PHE A 59 7.21 11.81 12.68
N ALA A 60 6.68 11.25 11.57
CA ALA A 60 5.86 10.05 11.62
C ALA A 60 6.72 8.80 11.86
N LYS A 61 6.45 8.06 12.94
CA LYS A 61 7.16 6.80 13.22
C LYS A 61 6.68 5.69 12.29
N GLY A 62 7.62 4.84 11.87
CA GLY A 62 7.34 3.70 11.01
C GLY A 62 6.23 2.77 11.53
N ASN A 63 6.13 2.58 12.86
CA ASN A 63 5.07 1.76 13.46
C ASN A 63 3.67 2.36 13.23
N ALA A 64 3.50 3.66 13.43
CA ALA A 64 2.21 4.34 13.20
C ALA A 64 1.83 4.28 11.71
N VAL A 65 2.80 4.52 10.82
CA VAL A 65 2.61 4.43 9.36
C VAL A 65 2.23 3.01 8.93
N PHE A 66 2.88 1.99 9.50
CA PHE A 66 2.58 0.59 9.18
C PHE A 66 1.17 0.19 9.59
N VAL A 67 0.74 0.52 10.82
CA VAL A 67 -0.62 0.23 11.29
C VAL A 67 -1.66 0.98 10.45
N ALA A 68 -1.41 2.25 10.14
CA ALA A 68 -2.27 3.04 9.25
C ALA A 68 -2.38 2.43 7.85
N ALA A 69 -1.27 1.94 7.29
CA ALA A 69 -1.24 1.31 5.97
C ALA A 69 -2.06 0.02 5.92
N VAL A 70 -1.99 -0.83 6.96
CA VAL A 70 -2.78 -2.06 7.03
C VAL A 70 -4.28 -1.75 7.13
N ILE A 71 -4.65 -0.84 8.04
CA ILE A 71 -6.06 -0.43 8.21
C ILE A 71 -6.61 0.16 6.91
N THR A 72 -5.84 1.04 6.27
CA THR A 72 -6.26 1.66 5.01
C THR A 72 -6.39 0.65 3.89
N GLN A 73 -5.47 -0.32 3.78
CA GLN A 73 -5.54 -1.35 2.76
C GLN A 73 -6.83 -2.18 2.89
N ILE A 74 -7.21 -2.53 4.12
CA ILE A 74 -8.46 -3.26 4.39
C ILE A 74 -9.66 -2.40 3.96
N ILE A 75 -9.70 -1.12 4.33
CA ILE A 75 -10.80 -0.20 3.98
C ILE A 75 -10.89 -0.03 2.46
N VAL A 76 -9.78 0.14 1.75
CA VAL A 76 -9.77 0.28 0.28
C VAL A 76 -10.29 -0.98 -0.40
N ILE A 77 -9.89 -2.18 0.07
CA ILE A 77 -10.40 -3.45 -0.46
C ILE A 77 -11.91 -3.58 -0.23
N VAL A 78 -12.41 -3.19 0.95
CA VAL A 78 -13.84 -3.18 1.26
C VAL A 78 -14.58 -2.17 0.39
N GLY A 79 -14.05 -0.95 0.25
CA GLY A 79 -14.64 0.11 -0.58
C GLY A 79 -14.67 -0.25 -2.07
N TYR A 80 -13.67 -0.98 -2.57
CA TYR A 80 -13.68 -1.55 -3.92
C TYR A 80 -14.77 -2.62 -4.08
N LYS A 81 -14.87 -3.58 -3.14
CA LYS A 81 -15.88 -4.65 -3.18
C LYS A 81 -17.33 -4.14 -3.06
N LEU A 82 -17.53 -3.07 -2.30
CA LEU A 82 -18.84 -2.44 -2.11
C LEU A 82 -19.12 -1.33 -3.14
N GLU A 83 -18.26 -1.16 -4.15
CA GLU A 83 -18.41 -0.19 -5.23
C GLU A 83 -18.69 1.24 -4.76
N TRP A 84 -18.04 1.69 -3.67
CA TRP A 84 -18.27 3.03 -3.10
C TRP A 84 -18.02 4.17 -4.10
N MET A 85 -17.05 3.97 -5.01
CA MET A 85 -16.61 4.95 -5.98
C MET A 85 -15.91 4.26 -7.16
N SER A 86 -15.74 4.98 -8.28
CA SER A 86 -14.95 4.49 -9.41
C SER A 86 -13.52 4.15 -8.98
N TYR A 87 -12.96 3.09 -9.58
CA TYR A 87 -11.66 2.55 -9.17
C TYR A 87 -10.54 3.61 -9.15
N LEU A 88 -10.52 4.56 -10.09
CA LEU A 88 -9.53 5.65 -10.13
C LEU A 88 -9.48 6.48 -8.83
N TRP A 89 -10.65 6.70 -8.24
CA TRP A 89 -10.81 7.51 -7.03
C TRP A 89 -10.28 6.82 -5.77
N LEU A 90 -10.16 5.47 -5.79
CA LEU A 90 -9.56 4.70 -4.71
C LEU A 90 -8.11 5.09 -4.45
N ASN A 91 -7.38 5.59 -5.46
CA ASN A 91 -6.03 6.11 -5.28
C ASN A 91 -6.00 7.31 -4.34
N ALA A 92 -6.79 8.34 -4.66
CA ALA A 92 -6.87 9.55 -3.87
C ALA A 92 -7.39 9.22 -2.45
N PHE A 93 -8.45 8.41 -2.38
CA PHE A 93 -9.04 7.98 -1.12
C PHE A 93 -8.06 7.21 -0.22
N GLY A 94 -7.39 6.18 -0.77
CA GLY A 94 -6.39 5.39 -0.05
C GLY A 94 -5.21 6.26 0.42
N CYS A 95 -4.71 7.14 -0.45
CA CYS A 95 -3.62 8.06 -0.08
C CYS A 95 -4.01 8.97 1.10
N THR A 96 -5.19 9.61 1.03
CA THR A 96 -5.67 10.49 2.09
C THR A 96 -5.90 9.74 3.39
N LEU A 97 -6.49 8.54 3.34
CA LEU A 97 -6.75 7.72 4.53
C LEU A 97 -5.46 7.31 5.24
N VAL A 98 -4.44 6.85 4.51
CA VAL A 98 -3.16 6.49 5.13
C VAL A 98 -2.55 7.66 5.87
N ILE A 99 -2.50 8.82 5.22
CA ILE A 99 -1.93 10.04 5.81
C ILE A 99 -2.72 10.41 7.07
N LEU A 100 -4.05 10.42 6.98
CA LEU A 100 -4.92 10.78 8.10
C LEU A 100 -4.76 9.81 9.28
N PHE A 101 -4.82 8.51 9.05
CA PHE A 101 -4.66 7.52 10.12
C PHE A 101 -3.24 7.53 10.71
N ALA A 102 -2.20 7.68 9.88
CA ALA A 102 -0.83 7.75 10.38
C ALA A 102 -0.63 8.97 11.29
N LEU A 103 -1.17 10.13 10.92
CA LEU A 103 -1.09 11.34 11.74
C LEU A 103 -1.88 11.21 13.05
N ILE A 104 -3.07 10.63 13.02
CA ILE A 104 -3.88 10.38 14.24
C ILE A 104 -3.15 9.42 15.18
N LEU A 105 -2.64 8.30 14.66
CA LEU A 105 -1.92 7.31 15.45
C LEU A 105 -0.62 7.87 16.02
N GLU A 106 0.14 8.64 15.24
CA GLU A 106 1.35 9.31 15.70
C GLU A 106 1.03 10.37 16.78
N ALA A 107 -0.05 11.14 16.61
CA ALA A 107 -0.47 12.12 17.61
C ALA A 107 -0.87 11.44 18.94
N PHE A 108 -1.59 10.32 18.87
CA PHE A 108 -1.99 9.55 20.05
C PHE A 108 -0.77 8.93 20.75
N ASP A 109 0.16 8.34 20.00
CA ASP A 109 1.40 7.79 20.55
C ASP A 109 2.25 8.87 21.24
N ARG A 110 2.33 10.08 20.66
CA ARG A 110 3.02 11.22 21.30
C ARG A 110 2.34 11.69 22.58
N MET A 111 1.00 11.72 22.60
CA MET A 111 0.25 12.12 23.79
C MET A 111 0.47 11.13 24.95
N LEU A 112 0.52 9.83 24.66
CA LEU A 112 0.78 8.79 25.66
C LEU A 112 2.23 8.74 26.13
N LYS A 113 3.20 9.07 25.27
CA LYS A 113 4.64 8.98 25.59
C LYS A 113 5.19 10.18 26.38
N ASN A 114 4.33 10.99 27.00
CA ASN A 114 4.74 12.12 27.83
C ASN A 114 4.63 11.79 29.33
N PRO A 115 5.59 11.07 29.95
CA PRO A 115 5.71 11.09 31.39
C PRO A 115 6.42 12.39 31.78
N ARG A 116 5.67 13.47 31.99
CA ARG A 116 6.10 14.48 32.96
C ARG A 116 5.66 14.00 34.33
N LEU A 117 6.45 13.10 34.89
CA LEU A 117 6.53 12.92 36.33
C LEU A 117 7.99 13.21 36.73
N GLU A 118 8.40 14.46 36.50
CA GLU A 118 9.43 15.07 37.33
C GLU A 118 8.70 15.86 38.42
N THR A 119 8.43 15.18 39.54
CA THR A 119 8.44 15.68 40.92
C THR A 119 8.37 14.48 41.85
#